data_AF-A0A127EPD2-F1
#
_entry.id   AF-A0A127EPD2-F1
#
_cell.length_a   1.000
_cell.length_b   1.000
_cell.length_c   1.000
_cell.angle_alpha   90.00
_cell.angle_beta   90.00
_cell.angle_gamma   90.00
#
_symmetry.space_group_name_H-M   'P 1'
#
loop_
_entity.id
_entity.type
_entity.pdbx_description
1 polymer ?
#
loop_
_entity_poly.entity_id
_entity_poly.type
_entity_poly.pdbx_seq_one_letter_code
_entity_poly.pdbx_strand_id
1 'polypeptide(L)'
;MRAILFLLGGLVLTNIVWATFFWHAPAKDKSQPIVNPATLRGQDPWMVTEHYTVEARDNTRKSTLETLGKPWSSFCSAEGHKLLVGAIDYYYWQRSSQLAWYPKNWGEEARPYIIKVWATADDNRIERLTRETYGRGYFSLDELKLSARSSLAETLKRERVTAKPCSG
;
A
#
# COMPACT_ATOMS: atom_id res chain seq x y z
N MET A 1 57.29 34.80 50.00
CA MET A 1 56.44 35.54 49.04
C MET A 1 56.99 35.44 47.60
N ARG A 2 56.98 34.27 46.97
CA ARG A 2 57.42 34.11 45.55
C ARG A 2 56.70 33.00 44.76
N ALA A 3 55.59 32.46 45.26
CA ALA A 3 54.96 31.27 44.68
C ALA A 3 53.51 31.47 44.17
N ILE A 4 53.02 32.71 44.08
CA ILE A 4 51.59 32.97 43.77
C ILE A 4 51.38 33.70 42.43
N LEU A 5 52.44 34.12 41.72
CA LEU A 5 52.30 34.94 40.51
C LEU A 5 52.30 34.19 39.16
N PHE A 6 52.53 32.87 39.14
CA PHE A 6 52.64 32.13 37.87
C PHE A 6 51.39 31.33 37.46
N LEU A 7 50.37 31.20 38.32
CA LEU A 7 49.18 30.38 38.00
C LEU A 7 48.03 31.15 37.34
N LEU A 8 48.08 32.49 37.30
CA LEU A 8 47.04 33.30 36.64
C LEU A 8 47.37 33.69 35.19
N GLY A 9 48.63 33.57 34.76
CA GLY A 9 49.04 33.90 33.38
C GLY A 9 48.75 32.80 32.34
N GLY A 10 48.61 31.54 32.75
CA GLY A 10 48.44 30.41 31.84
C GLY A 10 47.00 30.15 31.34
N LEU A 11 46.00 30.62 32.08
CA LEU A 11 44.57 30.34 31.77
C LEU A 11 43.92 31.34 30.82
N VAL A 12 44.55 32.49 30.56
CA VAL A 12 44.00 33.51 29.66
C VAL A 12 44.38 33.22 28.20
N LEU A 13 45.53 32.60 27.94
CA LEU A 13 45.99 32.35 26.56
C LEU A 13 45.36 31.10 25.91
N THR A 14 44.83 30.14 26.68
CA THR A 14 44.17 28.96 26.11
C THR A 14 42.75 29.23 25.61
N ASN A 15 42.10 30.33 26.03
CA ASN A 15 40.76 30.70 25.55
C ASN A 15 40.77 31.45 24.20
N ILE A 16 41.86 32.16 23.87
CA ILE A 16 41.90 32.99 22.65
C ILE A 16 42.13 32.12 21.40
N VAL A 17 42.92 31.04 21.50
CA VAL A 17 43.21 30.17 20.34
C VAL A 17 42.01 29.32 19.91
N TRP A 18 41.12 28.96 20.83
CA TRP A 18 39.90 28.21 20.49
C TRP A 18 38.82 29.05 19.81
N ALA A 19 38.76 30.35 20.11
CA ALA A 19 37.75 31.24 19.53
C ALA A 19 38.01 31.58 18.04
N THR A 20 39.26 31.50 17.57
CA THR A 20 39.60 31.83 16.18
C THR A 20 39.61 30.63 15.21
N PHE A 21 39.65 29.40 15.72
CA PHE A 21 39.69 28.18 14.88
C PHE A 21 38.36 27.44 14.76
N PHE A 22 37.39 27.66 15.66
CA PHE A 22 36.06 27.03 15.61
C PHE A 22 34.95 27.97 15.14
N TRP A 23 35.28 29.03 14.38
CA TRP A 23 34.29 29.82 13.67
C TRP A 23 33.83 29.09 12.40
N HIS A 24 33.10 27.99 12.59
CA HIS A 24 32.23 27.49 11.55
C HIS A 24 31.10 28.51 11.46
N ALA A 25 31.01 29.24 10.34
CA ALA A 25 29.80 29.98 10.04
C ALA A 25 28.63 29.01 10.29
N PRO A 26 27.60 29.39 11.09
CA PRO A 26 26.43 28.53 11.23
C PRO A 26 26.01 28.24 9.80
N ALA A 27 25.98 26.95 9.42
CA ALA A 27 25.50 26.55 8.12
C ALA A 27 24.21 27.33 7.94
N LYS A 28 24.17 28.26 6.95
CA LYS A 28 22.95 28.98 6.63
C LYS A 28 21.95 27.88 6.49
N ASP A 29 21.04 27.78 7.46
CA ASP A 29 19.94 26.86 7.41
C ASP A 29 19.34 27.20 6.07
N LYS A 30 19.56 26.32 5.08
CA LYS A 30 18.98 26.47 3.78
C LYS A 30 17.54 26.22 4.13
N SER A 31 16.85 27.30 4.50
CA SER A 31 15.43 27.30 4.81
C SER A 31 14.86 26.37 3.79
N GLN A 32 14.46 25.17 4.23
CA GLN A 32 13.88 24.22 3.30
C GLN A 32 12.83 25.04 2.58
N PRO A 33 12.82 25.05 1.24
CA PRO A 33 11.86 25.85 0.52
C PRO A 33 10.54 25.58 1.19
N ILE A 34 9.92 26.62 1.77
CA ILE A 34 8.61 26.47 2.38
C ILE A 34 7.75 26.13 1.18
N VAL A 35 7.59 24.83 0.93
CA VAL A 35 6.70 24.32 -0.08
C VAL A 35 5.37 24.66 0.50
N ASN A 36 4.84 25.79 0.05
CA ASN A 36 3.48 26.16 0.36
C ASN A 36 2.66 24.94 -0.11
N PRO A 37 1.94 24.22 0.79
CA PRO A 37 1.07 23.10 0.38
C PRO A 37 0.09 23.57 -0.70
N ALA A 38 -0.12 24.88 -0.71
CA ALA A 38 -0.94 25.61 -1.61
C ALA A 38 -0.26 26.02 -2.95
N THR A 39 1.00 25.70 -3.22
CA THR A 39 1.61 25.73 -4.57
C THR A 39 1.86 24.31 -5.13
N LEU A 40 1.57 23.28 -4.33
CA LEU A 40 1.08 21.96 -4.77
C LEU A 40 -0.45 21.99 -5.06
N ARG A 41 -1.08 23.18 -5.06
CA ARG A 41 -2.49 23.41 -5.46
C ARG A 41 -2.71 22.89 -6.88
N GLY A 42 -3.23 21.67 -6.98
CA GLY A 42 -3.62 21.05 -8.23
C GLY A 42 -3.70 19.53 -8.15
N GLN A 43 -3.02 18.93 -7.17
CA GLN A 43 -3.09 17.49 -6.95
C GLN A 43 -3.33 17.21 -5.47
N ASP A 44 -4.31 16.34 -5.19
CA ASP A 44 -4.63 15.90 -3.85
C ASP A 44 -3.41 15.20 -3.18
N PRO A 45 -3.27 15.21 -1.84
CA PRO A 45 -2.09 14.69 -1.15
C PRO A 45 -1.68 13.25 -1.51
N TRP A 46 -2.66 12.38 -1.81
CA TRP A 46 -2.42 10.97 -2.21
C TRP A 46 -1.84 10.84 -3.62
N MET A 47 -2.00 11.85 -4.48
CA MET A 47 -1.50 11.84 -5.86
C MET A 47 0.03 11.81 -5.94
N VAL A 48 0.73 12.26 -4.88
CA VAL A 48 2.20 12.24 -4.80
C VAL A 48 2.76 10.81 -4.79
N THR A 49 2.00 9.86 -4.26
CA THR A 49 2.41 8.44 -4.16
C THR A 49 1.68 7.53 -5.13
N GLU A 50 0.71 8.07 -5.86
CA GLU A 50 -0.24 7.28 -6.64
C GLU A 50 0.44 6.48 -7.74
N HIS A 51 1.47 7.05 -8.39
CA HIS A 51 2.22 6.38 -9.46
C HIS A 51 2.88 5.07 -9.02
N TYR A 52 3.24 4.92 -7.73
CA TYR A 52 3.78 3.67 -7.20
C TYR A 52 2.71 2.57 -7.03
N THR A 53 1.43 2.96 -6.93
CA THR A 53 0.33 2.04 -6.64
C THR A 53 -0.49 1.66 -7.87
N VAL A 54 -0.51 2.52 -8.90
CA VAL A 54 -1.23 2.29 -10.16
C VAL A 54 -0.75 1.02 -10.83
N GLU A 55 0.57 0.89 -11.05
CA GLU A 55 1.13 -0.30 -11.70
C GLU A 55 0.84 -1.58 -10.92
N ALA A 56 0.94 -1.53 -9.58
CA ALA A 56 0.62 -2.67 -8.73
C ALA A 56 -0.85 -3.10 -8.87
N ARG A 57 -1.79 -2.16 -8.93
CA ARG A 57 -3.21 -2.47 -9.14
C ARG A 57 -3.47 -3.04 -10.52
N ASP A 58 -2.90 -2.44 -11.55
CA ASP A 58 -3.13 -2.88 -12.93
C ASP A 58 -2.55 -4.27 -13.17
N ASN A 59 -1.35 -4.56 -12.63
CA ASN A 59 -0.78 -5.89 -12.62
C ASN A 59 -1.65 -6.89 -11.87
N THR A 60 -2.19 -6.48 -10.70
CA THR A 60 -3.11 -7.32 -9.92
C THR A 60 -4.38 -7.65 -10.69
N ARG A 61 -5.00 -6.67 -11.37
CA ARG A 61 -6.19 -6.89 -12.21
C ARG A 61 -5.88 -7.82 -13.36
N LYS A 62 -4.80 -7.52 -14.10
CA LYS A 62 -4.37 -8.31 -15.25
C LYS A 62 -4.15 -9.77 -14.86
N SER A 63 -3.34 -10.05 -13.84
CA SER A 63 -3.05 -11.43 -13.42
C SER A 63 -4.30 -12.17 -12.94
N THR A 64 -5.21 -11.45 -12.26
CA THR A 64 -6.47 -12.01 -11.78
C THR A 64 -7.40 -12.37 -12.93
N LEU A 65 -7.56 -11.46 -13.90
CA LEU A 65 -8.35 -11.70 -15.11
C LEU A 65 -7.76 -12.81 -15.98
N GLU A 66 -6.45 -12.86 -16.14
CA GLU A 66 -5.76 -13.95 -16.85
C GLU A 66 -6.00 -15.30 -16.18
N THR A 67 -6.01 -15.34 -14.84
CA THR A 67 -6.30 -16.56 -14.07
C THR A 67 -7.77 -16.96 -14.22
N LEU A 68 -8.70 -16.05 -13.96
CA LEU A 68 -10.15 -16.29 -14.04
C LEU A 68 -10.62 -16.57 -15.47
N GLY A 69 -9.86 -16.14 -16.48
CA GLY A 69 -10.11 -16.41 -17.90
C GLY A 69 -9.66 -17.78 -18.38
N LYS A 70 -8.95 -18.57 -17.56
CA LYS A 70 -8.56 -19.94 -17.92
C LYS A 70 -9.79 -20.85 -18.01
N PRO A 71 -9.72 -21.94 -18.81
CA PRO A 71 -10.76 -22.96 -18.82
C PRO A 71 -10.99 -23.50 -17.40
N TRP A 72 -12.25 -23.63 -16.98
CA TRP A 72 -12.55 -24.01 -15.60
C TRP A 72 -11.99 -25.38 -15.20
N SER A 73 -11.89 -26.33 -16.14
CA SER A 73 -11.25 -27.63 -15.89
C SER A 73 -9.79 -27.51 -15.43
N SER A 74 -9.10 -26.42 -15.80
CA SER A 74 -7.73 -26.17 -15.33
C SER A 74 -7.63 -25.96 -13.82
N PHE A 75 -8.73 -25.60 -13.15
CA PHE A 75 -8.76 -25.41 -11.70
C PHE A 75 -8.96 -26.71 -10.92
N CYS A 76 -9.20 -27.84 -11.58
CA CYS A 76 -9.38 -29.12 -10.89
C CYS A 76 -8.07 -29.83 -10.54
N SER A 77 -6.92 -29.37 -11.04
CA SER A 77 -5.62 -29.80 -10.52
C SER A 77 -5.25 -29.03 -9.25
N ALA A 78 -4.40 -29.62 -8.40
CA ALA A 78 -3.94 -28.96 -7.18
C ALA A 78 -3.23 -27.62 -7.48
N GLU A 79 -2.40 -27.58 -8.52
CA GLU A 79 -1.69 -26.37 -8.95
C GLU A 79 -2.66 -25.32 -9.49
N GLY A 80 -3.62 -25.72 -10.32
CA GLY A 80 -4.62 -24.81 -10.89
C GLY A 80 -5.54 -24.23 -9.83
N HIS A 81 -5.98 -25.05 -8.88
CA HIS A 81 -6.76 -24.63 -7.73
C HIS A 81 -6.00 -23.63 -6.86
N LYS A 82 -4.73 -23.92 -6.55
CA LYS A 82 -3.85 -23.01 -5.81
C LYS A 82 -3.67 -21.67 -6.52
N LEU A 83 -3.51 -21.69 -7.84
CA LEU A 83 -3.42 -20.46 -8.65
C LEU A 83 -4.72 -19.64 -8.57
N LEU A 84 -5.88 -20.30 -8.69
CA LEU A 84 -7.19 -19.65 -8.57
C LEU A 84 -7.36 -18.97 -7.21
N VAL A 85 -7.20 -19.72 -6.12
CA VAL A 85 -7.33 -19.22 -4.75
C VAL A 85 -6.34 -18.09 -4.50
N GLY A 86 -5.09 -18.25 -4.94
CA GLY A 86 -4.05 -17.24 -4.78
C GLY A 86 -4.35 -15.92 -5.50
N ALA A 87 -4.87 -15.98 -6.73
CA ALA A 87 -5.24 -14.79 -7.49
C ALA A 87 -6.41 -14.03 -6.84
N ILE A 88 -7.46 -14.76 -6.40
CA ILE A 88 -8.61 -14.17 -5.70
C ILE A 88 -8.15 -13.55 -4.38
N ASP A 89 -7.38 -14.29 -3.57
CA ASP A 89 -6.88 -13.82 -2.28
C ASP A 89 -6.07 -12.52 -2.44
N TYR A 90 -5.14 -12.50 -3.39
CA TYR A 90 -4.29 -11.34 -3.63
C TYR A 90 -5.07 -10.11 -4.13
N TYR A 91 -6.02 -10.30 -5.05
CA TYR A 91 -6.87 -9.20 -5.53
C TYR A 91 -7.69 -8.55 -4.41
N TYR A 92 -8.42 -9.35 -3.63
CA TYR A 92 -9.25 -8.82 -2.55
C TYR A 92 -8.43 -8.28 -1.39
N TRP A 93 -7.25 -8.85 -1.11
CA TRP A 93 -6.30 -8.29 -0.14
C TRP A 93 -5.79 -6.92 -0.58
N GLN A 94 -5.35 -6.76 -1.83
CA GLN A 94 -4.89 -5.47 -2.36
C GLN A 94 -5.99 -4.40 -2.29
N ARG A 95 -7.19 -4.74 -2.78
CA ARG A 95 -8.34 -3.83 -2.77
C ARG A 95 -8.73 -3.40 -1.37
N SER A 96 -8.95 -4.36 -0.47
CA SER A 96 -9.35 -4.05 0.91
C SER A 96 -8.28 -3.28 1.67
N SER A 97 -7.01 -3.61 1.46
CA SER A 97 -5.89 -2.89 2.07
C SER A 97 -5.85 -1.43 1.64
N GLN A 98 -6.03 -1.13 0.36
CA GLN A 98 -6.03 0.25 -0.10
C GLN A 98 -7.29 1.01 0.34
N LEU A 99 -8.48 0.37 0.30
CA LEU A 99 -9.71 0.97 0.82
C LEU A 99 -9.61 1.34 2.31
N ALA A 100 -8.85 0.59 3.10
CA ALA A 100 -8.59 0.88 4.50
C ALA A 100 -7.44 1.88 4.71
N TRP A 101 -6.37 1.76 3.92
CA TRP A 101 -5.15 2.52 4.09
C TRP A 101 -5.28 3.97 3.59
N TYR A 102 -6.00 4.22 2.50
CA TYR A 102 -6.14 5.59 1.96
C TYR A 102 -6.78 6.55 2.97
N PRO A 103 -7.98 6.26 3.53
CA PRO A 103 -8.59 7.13 4.53
C PRO A 103 -7.75 7.26 5.81
N LYS A 104 -7.04 6.19 6.17
CA LYS A 104 -6.19 6.17 7.36
C LYS A 104 -5.00 7.13 7.26
N ASN A 105 -4.41 7.31 6.07
CA ASN A 105 -3.18 8.12 5.92
C ASN A 105 -3.46 9.52 5.37
N TRP A 106 -4.56 9.72 4.63
CA TRP A 106 -4.87 10.99 3.96
C TRP A 106 -6.24 11.56 4.30
N GLY A 107 -6.90 11.04 5.33
CA GLY A 107 -8.19 11.53 5.79
C GLY A 107 -9.38 10.99 4.98
N GLU A 108 -10.59 11.22 5.49
CA GLU A 108 -11.83 10.72 4.90
C GLU A 108 -12.09 11.28 3.50
N GLU A 109 -11.49 12.42 3.14
CA GLU A 109 -11.50 13.00 1.80
C GLU A 109 -10.87 12.09 0.73
N ALA A 110 -9.96 11.19 1.11
CA ALA A 110 -9.36 10.23 0.18
C ALA A 110 -10.25 9.01 -0.09
N ARG A 111 -11.29 8.77 0.72
CA ARG A 111 -12.19 7.62 0.60
C ARG A 111 -12.92 7.56 -0.75
N PRO A 112 -13.58 8.64 -1.23
CA PRO A 112 -14.28 8.60 -2.51
C PRO A 112 -13.34 8.34 -3.68
N TYR A 113 -12.12 8.88 -3.61
CA TYR A 113 -11.08 8.64 -4.60
C TYR A 113 -10.74 7.15 -4.70
N ILE A 114 -10.36 6.52 -3.59
CA ILE A 114 -9.92 5.12 -3.63
C ILE A 114 -11.06 4.15 -3.97
N ILE A 115 -12.30 4.47 -3.59
CA ILE A 115 -13.49 3.72 -4.01
C ILE A 115 -13.61 3.77 -5.54
N LYS A 116 -13.50 4.97 -6.14
CA LYS A 116 -13.57 5.15 -7.60
C LYS A 116 -12.46 4.39 -8.32
N VAL A 117 -11.24 4.41 -7.77
CA VAL A 117 -10.09 3.69 -8.32
C VAL A 117 -10.33 2.17 -8.39
N TRP A 118 -11.12 1.60 -7.48
CA TRP A 118 -11.49 0.17 -7.44
C TRP A 118 -12.91 -0.13 -7.96
N ALA A 119 -13.47 0.77 -8.76
CA ALA A 119 -14.78 0.63 -9.40
C ALA A 119 -14.68 0.66 -10.93
N THR A 120 -13.59 0.08 -11.47
CA THR A 120 -13.36 0.02 -12.92
C THR A 120 -14.17 -1.10 -13.58
N ALA A 121 -14.22 -1.10 -14.92
CA ALA A 121 -14.84 -2.20 -15.67
C ALA A 121 -14.16 -3.55 -15.40
N ASP A 122 -12.84 -3.56 -15.21
CA ASP A 122 -12.08 -4.76 -14.86
C ASP A 122 -12.41 -5.26 -13.45
N ASP A 123 -12.57 -4.35 -12.49
CA ASP A 123 -12.97 -4.72 -11.12
C ASP A 123 -14.36 -5.39 -11.14
N ASN A 124 -15.31 -4.82 -11.88
CA ASN A 124 -16.65 -5.40 -12.06
C ASN A 124 -16.58 -6.78 -12.75
N ARG A 125 -15.70 -6.94 -13.74
CA ARG A 125 -15.49 -8.22 -14.42
C ARG A 125 -14.89 -9.27 -13.50
N ILE A 126 -13.92 -8.90 -12.67
CA ILE A 126 -13.30 -9.77 -11.66
C ILE A 126 -14.35 -10.21 -10.63
N GLU A 127 -15.18 -9.30 -10.13
CA GLU A 127 -16.26 -9.63 -9.19
C GLU A 127 -17.24 -10.63 -9.78
N ARG A 128 -17.71 -10.38 -11.01
CA ARG A 128 -18.63 -11.29 -11.71
C ARG A 128 -18.02 -12.68 -11.91
N LEU A 129 -16.78 -12.76 -12.42
CA LEU A 129 -16.09 -14.03 -12.63
C LEU A 129 -15.81 -14.76 -11.31
N THR A 130 -15.45 -14.04 -10.26
CA THR A 130 -15.26 -14.61 -8.92
C THR A 130 -16.56 -15.26 -8.41
N ARG A 131 -17.69 -14.55 -8.54
CA ARG A 131 -19.02 -15.07 -8.18
C ARG A 131 -19.39 -16.31 -8.97
N GLU A 132 -19.19 -16.29 -10.28
CA GLU A 132 -19.46 -17.44 -11.16
C GLU A 132 -18.61 -18.65 -10.76
N THR A 133 -17.31 -18.44 -10.53
CA THR A 133 -16.38 -19.50 -10.12
C THR A 133 -16.72 -20.06 -8.73
N TYR A 134 -17.11 -19.20 -7.78
CA TYR A 134 -17.60 -19.62 -6.46
C TYR A 134 -18.91 -20.40 -6.55
N GLY A 135 -19.90 -19.86 -7.27
CA GLY A 135 -21.22 -20.50 -7.45
C GLY A 135 -21.12 -21.87 -8.13
N ARG A 136 -20.06 -22.09 -8.92
CA ARG A 136 -19.75 -23.39 -9.51
C ARG A 136 -18.98 -24.33 -8.58
N GLY A 137 -18.54 -23.89 -7.41
CA GLY A 137 -17.85 -24.72 -6.43
C GLY A 137 -16.39 -25.01 -6.73
N TYR A 138 -15.73 -24.14 -7.50
CA TYR A 138 -14.28 -24.26 -7.77
C TYR A 138 -13.41 -23.73 -6.63
N PHE A 139 -13.99 -23.01 -5.66
CA PHE A 139 -13.33 -22.66 -4.41
C PHE A 139 -14.39 -22.33 -3.36
N SER A 140 -13.97 -22.23 -2.11
CA SER A 140 -14.77 -21.92 -0.94
C SER A 140 -14.17 -20.76 -0.14
N LEU A 141 -14.99 -20.09 0.68
CA LEU A 141 -14.56 -18.91 1.45
C LEU A 141 -13.50 -19.25 2.52
N ASP A 142 -13.52 -20.46 3.05
CA ASP A 142 -12.57 -20.94 4.06
C ASP A 142 -11.15 -21.16 3.53
N GLU A 143 -11.00 -21.28 2.21
CA GLU A 143 -9.69 -21.38 1.55
C GLU A 143 -8.98 -20.03 1.41
N LEU A 144 -9.72 -18.93 1.55
CA LEU A 144 -9.17 -17.56 1.48
C LEU A 144 -8.64 -17.11 2.83
N LYS A 145 -7.64 -16.22 2.82
CA LYS A 145 -7.18 -15.57 4.05
C LYS A 145 -8.24 -14.63 4.59
N LEU A 146 -8.16 -14.33 5.89
CA LEU A 146 -9.17 -13.57 6.62
C LEU A 146 -9.55 -12.24 5.93
N SER A 147 -8.57 -11.47 5.45
CA SER A 147 -8.81 -10.19 4.78
C SER A 147 -9.65 -10.34 3.52
N ALA A 148 -9.27 -11.26 2.63
CA ALA A 148 -9.98 -11.50 1.38
C ALA A 148 -11.36 -12.13 1.64
N ARG A 149 -11.42 -13.09 2.58
CA ARG A 149 -12.66 -13.74 3.01
C ARG A 149 -13.69 -12.73 3.48
N SER A 150 -13.33 -11.81 4.37
CA SER A 150 -14.26 -10.82 4.90
C SER A 150 -14.80 -9.88 3.82
N SER A 151 -13.93 -9.42 2.90
CA SER A 151 -14.37 -8.57 1.79
C SER A 151 -15.27 -9.30 0.80
N LEU A 152 -14.96 -10.56 0.50
CA LEU A 152 -15.71 -11.33 -0.48
C LEU A 152 -17.03 -11.89 0.07
N ALA A 153 -17.10 -12.21 1.37
CA ALA A 153 -18.30 -12.77 1.99
C ALA A 153 -19.55 -11.90 1.80
N GLU A 154 -19.40 -10.58 1.86
CA GLU A 154 -20.54 -9.68 1.64
C GLU A 154 -21.03 -9.74 0.18
N THR A 155 -20.10 -9.72 -0.78
CA THR A 155 -20.41 -9.85 -2.21
C THR A 155 -21.04 -11.20 -2.56
N LEU A 156 -20.66 -12.27 -1.87
CA LEU A 156 -21.15 -13.63 -2.13
C LEU A 156 -22.38 -14.04 -1.31
N LYS A 157 -22.90 -13.17 -0.43
CA LYS A 157 -23.99 -13.51 0.50
C LYS A 157 -25.25 -14.05 -0.17
N ARG A 158 -25.49 -13.70 -1.44
CA ARG A 158 -26.64 -14.16 -2.23
C ARG A 158 -26.31 -15.33 -3.15
N GLU A 159 -25.05 -15.72 -3.25
CA GLU A 159 -24.59 -16.77 -4.13
C GLU A 159 -24.63 -18.13 -3.43
N ARG A 160 -25.16 -19.14 -4.12
CA ARG A 160 -25.18 -20.52 -3.63
C ARG A 160 -24.25 -21.37 -4.49
N VAL A 161 -23.51 -22.27 -3.86
CA VAL A 161 -22.72 -23.28 -4.58
C VAL A 161 -23.68 -24.29 -5.20
N THR A 162 -23.60 -24.48 -6.51
CA THR A 162 -24.55 -25.29 -7.30
C THR A 162 -23.93 -26.58 -7.84
N ALA A 163 -22.61 -26.75 -7.77
CA ALA A 163 -21.92 -27.90 -8.34
C ALA A 163 -20.65 -28.28 -7.55
N LYS A 164 -20.15 -29.50 -7.79
CA LYS A 164 -18.83 -29.98 -7.37
C LYS A 164 -18.06 -30.45 -8.61
N PRO A 165 -17.43 -29.53 -9.34
CA PRO A 165 -16.96 -29.77 -10.71
C PRO A 165 -15.70 -30.64 -10.78
N CYS A 166 -14.98 -30.81 -9.67
CA CYS A 166 -13.70 -31.52 -9.61
C CYS A 166 -13.80 -32.87 -8.89
N SER A 167 -15.00 -33.45 -8.75
CA SER A 167 -15.23 -34.75 -8.10
C SER A 167 -15.32 -35.93 -9.09
N GLY A 168 -14.91 -35.71 -10.35
CA GLY A 168 -14.93 -36.71 -11.42
C GLY A 168 -13.58 -37.39 -11.63
#